data_AF-A0ABD0NZJ6-F1
#
_entry.id   AF-A0ABD0NZJ6-F1
#
_cell.length_a   1.000
_cell.length_b   1.000
_cell.length_c   1.000
_cell.angle_alpha   90.00
_cell.angle_beta   90.00
_cell.angle_gamma   90.00
#
_symmetry.space_group_name_H-M   'P 1'
#
loop_
_entity.id
_entity.type
_entity.pdbx_description
1 polymer ?
#
loop_
_entity_poly.entity_id
_entity_poly.type
_entity_poly.pdbx_seq_one_letter_code
_entity_poly.pdbx_strand_id
1 'polypeptide(L)'
;NILTLMNAFDLPEGNITESNYDSFLEHLNSTAPAAFQELQLKTCDMQTFLSQGVEGTGLAFIVFTEAITKMPISPLWSVLFFIMLFCLGLSTMFGSVEGVVAPLQDLNILPKRWPKEVYT
;
A
#
# COMPACT_ATOMS: atom_id res chain seq x y z
N ASN A 1 -8.93 -4.92 19.47
CA ASN A 1 -8.68 -4.98 20.91
C ASN A 1 -9.82 -4.44 21.73
N ILE A 2 -10.18 -3.14 21.64
CA ILE A 2 -11.30 -2.56 22.42
C ILE A 2 -12.57 -3.43 22.36
N LEU A 3 -13.06 -3.72 21.15
CA LEU A 3 -14.26 -4.56 20.97
C LEU A 3 -14.11 -5.98 21.56
N THR A 4 -12.94 -6.62 21.36
CA THR A 4 -12.64 -7.95 21.90
C THR A 4 -12.69 -7.97 23.42
N LEU A 5 -12.17 -6.91 24.03
CA LEU A 5 -12.09 -6.73 25.46
C LEU A 5 -13.48 -6.47 26.05
N MET A 6 -14.28 -5.65 25.38
CA MET A 6 -15.67 -5.40 25.77
C MET A 6 -16.52 -6.66 25.66
N ASN A 7 -16.37 -7.46 24.60
CA ASN A 7 -17.07 -8.72 24.44
C ASN A 7 -16.61 -9.79 25.45
N ALA A 8 -15.32 -9.84 25.79
CA ALA A 8 -14.79 -10.82 26.73
C ALA A 8 -15.23 -10.58 28.18
N PHE A 9 -15.41 -9.31 28.56
CA PHE A 9 -15.81 -8.90 29.91
C PHE A 9 -17.28 -8.45 30.00
N ASP A 10 -18.08 -8.71 28.97
CA ASP A 10 -19.52 -8.37 28.89
C ASP A 10 -19.82 -6.88 29.22
N LEU A 11 -19.00 -5.97 28.67
CA LEU A 11 -19.11 -4.54 28.92
C LEU A 11 -20.02 -3.85 27.88
N PRO A 12 -20.83 -2.86 28.29
CA PRO A 12 -21.69 -2.12 27.37
C PRO A 12 -20.90 -1.28 26.36
N GLU A 13 -21.40 -1.17 25.13
CA GLU A 13 -20.79 -0.39 24.04
C GLU A 13 -20.52 1.06 24.45
N GLY A 14 -19.32 1.57 24.13
CA GLY A 14 -18.87 2.92 24.51
C GLY A 14 -18.21 3.05 25.90
N ASN A 15 -18.16 1.99 26.72
CA ASN A 15 -17.50 2.06 28.03
C ASN A 15 -15.97 2.16 27.93
N ILE A 16 -15.37 1.53 26.91
CA ILE A 16 -13.93 1.62 26.62
C ILE A 16 -13.74 2.46 25.34
N THR A 17 -12.92 3.50 25.44
CA THR A 17 -12.57 4.43 24.34
C THR A 17 -11.05 4.52 24.19
N GLU A 18 -10.55 5.06 23.08
CA GLU A 18 -9.10 5.21 22.88
C GLU A 18 -8.41 6.00 24.00
N SER A 19 -9.09 6.98 24.61
CA SER A 19 -8.54 7.79 25.69
C SER A 19 -8.50 7.10 27.05
N ASN A 20 -9.35 6.08 27.28
CA ASN A 20 -9.44 5.40 28.59
C ASN A 20 -8.84 3.99 28.56
N TYR A 21 -8.41 3.53 27.39
CA TYR A 21 -8.01 2.16 27.12
C TYR A 21 -6.84 1.70 28.00
N ASP A 22 -5.79 2.51 28.15
CA ASP A 22 -4.59 2.15 28.91
C ASP A 22 -4.90 1.98 30.41
N SER A 23 -5.69 2.89 30.99
CA SER A 23 -6.11 2.80 32.39
C SER A 23 -7.01 1.58 32.65
N PHE A 24 -7.90 1.27 31.72
CA PHE A 24 -8.75 0.08 31.81
C PHE A 24 -7.96 -1.22 31.63
N LEU A 25 -6.94 -1.21 30.76
CA LEU A 25 -6.05 -2.34 30.58
C LEU A 25 -5.33 -2.70 31.88
N GLU A 26 -4.79 -1.72 32.58
CA GLU A 26 -4.08 -1.92 33.84
C GLU A 26 -5.03 -2.45 34.94
N HIS A 27 -6.25 -1.93 34.99
CA HIS A 27 -7.28 -2.38 35.93
C HIS A 27 -7.70 -3.84 35.67
N LEU A 28 -7.85 -4.24 34.40
CA LEU A 28 -8.28 -5.60 34.06
C LEU A 28 -7.15 -6.62 34.19
N ASN A 29 -5.91 -6.22 33.92
CA ASN A 29 -4.72 -7.05 34.19
C ASN A 29 -4.60 -7.37 35.70
N SER A 30 -4.90 -6.40 36.58
CA SER A 30 -4.86 -6.64 38.04
C SER A 30 -6.07 -7.41 38.58
N THR A 31 -7.27 -7.22 38.02
CA THR A 31 -8.50 -7.82 38.53
C THR A 31 -8.71 -9.25 38.06
N ALA A 32 -8.34 -9.57 36.81
CA ALA A 32 -8.60 -10.87 36.19
C ALA A 32 -7.45 -11.31 35.27
N PRO A 33 -6.26 -11.60 35.83
CA PRO A 33 -5.06 -11.93 35.03
C PRO A 33 -5.23 -13.20 34.19
N ALA A 34 -5.98 -14.20 34.68
CA ALA A 34 -6.19 -15.47 33.98
C ALA A 34 -6.99 -15.31 32.67
N ALA A 35 -8.08 -14.52 32.70
CA ALA A 35 -8.87 -14.22 31.51
C ALA A 35 -8.12 -13.28 30.56
N PHE A 36 -7.31 -12.36 31.10
CA PHE A 36 -6.50 -11.45 30.31
C PHE A 36 -5.39 -12.18 29.53
N GLN A 37 -4.74 -13.17 30.14
CA GLN A 37 -3.70 -13.98 29.48
C GLN A 37 -4.24 -14.80 28.31
N GLU A 38 -5.52 -15.16 28.34
CA GLU A 38 -6.21 -15.89 27.28
C GLU A 38 -6.60 -14.99 26.10
N LEU A 39 -6.67 -13.68 26.31
CA LEU A 39 -6.97 -12.72 25.26
C LEU A 39 -5.74 -12.49 24.37
N GLN A 40 -5.84 -12.87 23.10
CA GLN A 40 -4.86 -12.52 22.08
C GLN A 40 -5.00 -11.06 21.63
N LEU A 41 -4.63 -10.12 22.51
CA LEU A 41 -4.58 -8.71 22.15
C LEU A 41 -3.50 -8.46 21.09
N LYS A 42 -3.88 -7.83 19.98
CA LYS A 42 -2.92 -7.45 18.93
C LYS A 42 -2.07 -6.29 19.41
N THR A 43 -0.75 -6.41 19.32
CA THR A 43 0.13 -5.25 19.44
C THR A 43 0.12 -4.50 18.11
N CYS A 44 -0.21 -3.22 18.14
CA CYS A 44 -0.27 -2.38 16.96
C CYS A 44 0.63 -1.17 17.20
N ASP A 45 1.76 -1.11 16.51
CA ASP A 45 2.69 0.03 16.55
C ASP A 45 2.84 0.60 15.14
N MET A 46 2.75 1.92 15.03
CA MET A 46 2.77 2.61 13.74
C MET A 46 4.10 2.41 13.01
N GLN A 47 5.23 2.42 13.74
CA GLN A 47 6.56 2.28 13.14
C GLN A 47 6.74 0.89 12.52
N THR A 48 6.17 -0.12 13.18
CA THR A 48 6.14 -1.50 12.67
C THR A 48 5.31 -1.60 11.40
N PHE A 49 4.15 -0.94 11.30
CA PHE A 49 3.35 -0.93 10.07
C PHE A 49 4.02 -0.20 8.91
N LEU A 50 4.67 0.94 9.19
CA LEU A 50 5.37 1.73 8.16
C LEU A 50 6.62 0.99 7.64
N SER A 51 7.34 0.30 8.53
CA SER A 51 8.53 -0.47 8.15
C SER A 51 8.22 -1.78 7.41
N GLN A 52 7.01 -2.35 7.61
CA GLN A 52 6.50 -3.48 6.83
C GLN A 52 5.96 -3.07 5.44
N GLY A 53 6.03 -1.79 5.09
CA GLY A 53 5.63 -1.30 3.77
C GLY A 53 6.32 -2.06 2.64
N VAL A 54 5.56 -2.38 1.59
CA VAL A 54 6.09 -3.01 0.37
C VAL A 54 6.91 -2.02 -0.44
N GLU A 55 8.11 -2.41 -0.86
CA GLU A 55 8.94 -1.64 -1.81
C GLU A 55 8.63 -2.02 -3.27
N GLY A 56 8.92 -1.09 -4.20
CA GLY A 56 8.80 -1.34 -5.64
C GLY A 56 7.36 -1.33 -6.17
N THR A 57 7.03 -2.30 -7.04
CA THR A 57 5.72 -2.34 -7.73
C THR A 57 4.55 -2.58 -6.77
N GLY A 58 4.76 -3.30 -5.66
CA GLY A 58 3.74 -3.56 -4.65
C GLY A 58 3.19 -2.27 -4.03
N LEU A 59 4.01 -1.22 -3.94
CA LEU A 59 3.60 0.07 -3.41
C LEU A 59 2.51 0.72 -4.28
N ALA A 60 2.69 0.73 -5.60
CA ALA A 60 1.73 1.30 -6.55
C ALA A 60 0.45 0.47 -6.70
N PHE A 61 0.55 -0.86 -6.74
CA PHE A 61 -0.59 -1.72 -7.05
C PHE A 61 -1.36 -2.23 -5.83
N ILE A 62 -0.78 -2.22 -4.64
CA ILE A 62 -1.41 -2.71 -3.41
C ILE A 62 -1.73 -1.54 -2.47
N VAL A 63 -0.72 -0.76 -2.07
CA VAL A 63 -0.91 0.29 -1.05
C VAL A 63 -1.73 1.46 -1.60
N PHE A 64 -1.40 1.96 -2.80
CA PHE A 64 -2.13 3.06 -3.40
C PHE A 64 -3.57 2.69 -3.78
N THR A 65 -3.82 1.47 -4.26
CA THR A 65 -5.17 1.04 -4.62
C THR A 65 -6.05 0.88 -3.39
N GLU A 66 -5.51 0.32 -2.29
CA GLU A 66 -6.19 0.25 -1.01
C GLU A 66 -6.54 1.65 -0.49
N ALA A 67 -5.62 2.62 -0.57
CA ALA A 67 -5.88 4.00 -0.21
C ALA A 67 -6.97 4.66 -1.07
N ILE A 68 -6.96 4.44 -2.39
CA ILE A 68 -7.96 4.96 -3.33
C ILE A 68 -9.38 4.46 -2.99
N THR A 69 -9.52 3.21 -2.54
CA THR A 69 -10.84 2.68 -2.14
C THR A 69 -11.44 3.36 -0.92
N LYS A 70 -10.61 3.97 -0.07
CA LYS A 70 -11.05 4.72 1.12
C LYS A 70 -11.35 6.19 0.82
N MET A 71 -11.01 6.68 -0.37
CA MET A 71 -11.30 8.05 -0.80
C MET A 71 -12.72 8.21 -1.36
N PRO A 72 -13.38 9.37 -1.18
CA PRO A 72 -14.65 9.66 -1.83
C PRO A 72 -14.47 9.67 -3.36
N ILE A 73 -15.44 9.12 -4.09
CA ILE A 73 -15.40 9.04 -5.57
C ILE A 73 -14.18 8.21 -6.04
N SER A 74 -13.96 7.07 -5.39
CA SER A 74 -12.87 6.11 -5.67
C SER A 74 -12.66 5.76 -7.15
N PRO A 75 -13.69 5.54 -8.01
CA PRO A 75 -13.45 5.17 -9.41
C PRO A 75 -12.76 6.26 -10.23
N LEU A 76 -13.00 7.54 -9.93
CA LEU A 76 -12.37 8.65 -10.65
C LEU A 76 -10.87 8.72 -10.33
N TRP A 77 -10.52 8.60 -9.05
CA TRP A 77 -9.13 8.61 -8.59
C TRP A 77 -8.35 7.40 -9.12
N SER A 78 -8.98 6.23 -9.19
CA SER A 78 -8.37 5.03 -9.75
C SER A 78 -7.97 5.23 -11.22
N VAL A 79 -8.88 5.76 -12.05
CA VAL A 79 -8.62 5.99 -13.48
C VAL A 79 -7.50 7.01 -13.68
N LEU A 80 -7.51 8.13 -12.95
CA LEU A 80 -6.45 9.14 -13.02
C LEU A 80 -5.08 8.56 -12.66
N PHE A 81 -5.02 7.75 -11.59
CA PHE A 81 -3.79 7.12 -11.13
C PHE A 81 -3.23 6.14 -12.16
N PHE A 82 -4.06 5.28 -12.75
CA PHE A 82 -3.61 4.34 -13.76
C PHE A 82 -3.23 5.01 -15.09
N ILE A 83 -3.94 6.06 -15.51
CA ILE A 83 -3.55 6.83 -16.70
C ILE A 83 -2.19 7.49 -16.48
N MET A 84 -1.95 8.04 -15.29
CA MET A 84 -0.66 8.64 -14.94
C MET A 84 0.48 7.61 -15.02
N LEU A 85 0.31 6.42 -14.41
CA LEU A 85 1.29 5.34 -14.51
C LEU A 85 1.50 4.86 -15.95
N PHE A 86 0.44 4.78 -16.74
CA PHE A 86 0.51 4.40 -18.14
C PHE A 86 1.32 5.41 -18.96
N CYS A 87 1.05 6.72 -18.81
CA CYS A 87 1.79 7.79 -19.48
C CYS A 87 3.27 7.80 -19.07
N LEU A 88 3.58 7.62 -17.79
CA LEU A 88 4.96 7.51 -17.33
C LEU A 88 5.67 6.31 -17.98
N GLY A 89 5.04 5.14 -17.98
CA GLY A 89 5.58 3.94 -18.63
C GLY A 89 5.83 4.15 -20.11
N LEU A 90 4.87 4.74 -20.84
CA LEU A 90 5.03 5.05 -22.26
C LEU A 90 6.19 6.01 -22.51
N SER A 91 6.28 7.11 -21.75
CA SER A 91 7.34 8.11 -21.93
C SER A 91 8.74 7.51 -21.74
N THR A 92 8.91 6.62 -20.76
CA THR A 92 10.17 5.90 -20.54
C THR A 92 10.46 4.92 -21.67
N MET A 93 9.45 4.21 -22.19
CA MET A 93 9.66 3.28 -23.31
C MET A 93 10.09 4.02 -24.57
N PHE A 94 9.47 5.16 -24.91
CA PHE A 94 9.89 5.96 -26.06
C PHE A 94 11.36 6.41 -25.95
N GLY A 95 11.76 6.95 -24.80
CA GLY A 95 13.15 7.34 -24.57
C GLY A 95 14.13 6.16 -24.60
N SER A 96 13.72 4.99 -24.11
CA SER A 96 14.55 3.78 -24.13
C SER A 96 14.73 3.24 -25.54
N VAL A 97 13.66 3.21 -26.33
CA VAL A 97 13.70 2.78 -27.74
C VAL A 97 14.60 3.72 -28.54
N GLU A 98 14.41 5.03 -28.43
CA GLU A 98 15.24 6.01 -29.12
C GLU A 98 16.72 5.91 -28.68
N GLY A 99 16.98 5.74 -27.38
CA GLY A 99 18.32 5.57 -26.82
C GLY A 99 19.04 4.29 -27.27
N VAL A 100 18.32 3.25 -27.67
CA VAL A 100 18.91 2.00 -28.22
C VAL A 100 19.02 2.06 -29.75
N VAL A 101 18.00 2.60 -30.43
CA VAL A 101 17.96 2.68 -31.89
C VAL A 101 19.00 3.66 -32.44
N ALA A 102 19.16 4.83 -31.80
CA ALA A 102 20.12 5.84 -32.24
C ALA A 102 21.58 5.32 -32.35
N PRO A 103 22.18 4.72 -31.30
CA PRO A 103 23.54 4.21 -31.39
C PRO A 103 23.67 2.99 -32.33
N LEU A 104 22.65 2.14 -32.43
CA LEU A 104 22.64 1.02 -33.38
C LEU A 104 22.62 1.48 -34.84
N GLN A 105 21.92 2.58 -35.12
CA GLN A 105 21.92 3.22 -36.43
C GLN A 105 23.28 3.87 -36.73
N ASP A 106 23.88 4.55 -35.75
CA ASP A 106 25.18 5.21 -35.90
C ASP A 106 26.32 4.21 -36.13
N LEU A 107 26.27 3.04 -35.49
CA LEU A 107 27.25 1.95 -35.64
C LEU A 107 27.13 1.18 -36.97
N ASN A 108 26.17 1.51 -37.85
CA ASN A 108 25.88 0.77 -39.10
C ASN A 108 25.66 -0.74 -38.94
N ILE A 109 25.32 -1.20 -37.73
CA ILE A 109 24.98 -2.60 -37.46
C ILE A 109 23.61 -2.94 -38.08
N LEU A 110 22.73 -1.95 -38.19
CA LEU A 110 21.42 -2.09 -38.82
C LEU A 110 21.52 -1.99 -40.35
N PRO A 111 20.90 -2.91 -41.10
CA PRO A 111 20.91 -2.85 -42.56
C PRO A 111 20.19 -1.60 -43.06
N LYS A 112 20.91 -0.71 -43.78
CA LYS A 112 20.40 0.54 -44.40
C LYS A 112 19.16 0.41 -45.30
N ARG A 113 18.70 -0.81 -45.57
CA ARG A 113 17.63 -1.14 -46.51
C ARG A 113 16.25 -1.24 -45.85
N TRP A 114 16.17 -1.19 -44.52
CA TRP A 114 14.92 -1.34 -43.79
C TRP A 114 14.28 0.03 -43.56
N PRO A 115 12.99 0.20 -43.92
CA PRO A 115 12.28 1.46 -43.71
C PRO A 115 12.12 1.74 -42.20
N LYS A 116 12.03 3.03 -41.85
CA LYS A 116 11.99 3.45 -40.44
C LYS A 116 10.74 2.94 -39.69
N GLU A 117 9.67 2.60 -40.41
CA GLU A 117 8.46 1.94 -39.89
C GLU A 117 8.67 0.54 -39.30
N VAL A 118 9.84 -0.08 -39.48
CA VAL A 118 10.15 -1.39 -38.87
C VAL A 118 10.81 -1.24 -37.49
N TYR A 119 11.31 -0.04 -37.15
CA TYR A 119 12.11 0.21 -35.95
C TYR A 119 11.50 1.26 -34.99
N THR A 120 10.34 1.83 -35.30
CA THR A 120 9.57 2.79 -34.47
C THR A 120 8.13 2.33 -34.40
#